data_AF-A0A955NQF1-F1
#
_entry.id   AF-A0A955NQF1-F1
#
_cell.length_a   1.000
_cell.length_b   1.000
_cell.length_c   1.000
_cell.angle_alpha   90.00
_cell.angle_beta   90.00
_cell.angle_gamma   90.00
#
_symmetry.space_group_name_H-M   'P 1'
#
loop_
_entity.id
_entity.type
_entity.pdbx_description
1 polymer ?
#
loop_
_entity_poly.entity_id
_entity_poly.type
_entity_poly.pdbx_seq_one_letter_code
_entity_poly.pdbx_strand_id
1 'polypeptide(L)'
;YGSIVSFATDEQGQSLRVQFEKTEWPQIFLRGPESGWDWSDSLGLEFLVTNPEEEAFEAAIRVDNVGAPDNSNTASESIPPGETVPLRCDFVTQNDTPFWGMRGVPGRGPLPRGDKIDTTKIVAYQLFLPEPDREHTLLVHSIRLYGDSSIAREKIELPFVDRFGQYKHEEWAQKIHSVEELKEANKKEEEFLEAHPHLTGRDPLGAWVEGGSYDSTGWFRTQKVDGKWWLISPEGRLFFSNG
;
A
#
# COMPACT_ATOMS: atom_id res chain seq x y z
N TYR A 1 -18.10 -17.55 2.27
CA TYR A 1 -19.32 -17.22 1.51
C TYR A 1 -18.89 -16.45 0.28
N GLY A 2 -19.53 -16.66 -0.87
CA GLY A 2 -19.15 -16.00 -2.13
C GLY A 2 -17.73 -16.32 -2.60
N SER A 3 -17.20 -17.51 -2.25
CA SER A 3 -15.87 -17.92 -2.67
C SER A 3 -15.79 -19.43 -2.93
N ILE A 4 -15.01 -19.81 -3.93
CA ILE A 4 -14.72 -21.19 -4.32
C ILE A 4 -13.22 -21.41 -4.14
N VAL A 5 -12.85 -22.46 -3.39
CA VAL A 5 -11.45 -22.80 -3.10
C VAL A 5 -11.10 -24.12 -3.78
N SER A 6 -9.97 -24.13 -4.50
CA SER A 6 -9.42 -25.32 -5.16
C SER A 6 -7.91 -25.34 -5.07
N PHE A 7 -7.28 -26.50 -5.26
CA PHE A 7 -5.82 -26.58 -5.40
C PHE A 7 -5.38 -26.08 -6.77
N ALA A 8 -4.23 -25.40 -6.81
CA ALA A 8 -3.55 -24.99 -8.02
C ALA A 8 -2.05 -25.29 -7.93
N THR A 9 -1.35 -25.20 -9.05
CA THR A 9 0.10 -25.29 -9.13
C THR A 9 0.61 -24.26 -10.11
N ASP A 10 1.60 -23.49 -9.71
CA ASP A 10 2.26 -22.47 -10.51
C ASP A 10 3.80 -22.53 -10.30
N GLU A 11 4.52 -21.51 -10.76
CA GLU A 11 5.99 -21.44 -10.65
C GLU A 11 6.51 -21.46 -9.20
N GLN A 12 5.68 -21.12 -8.22
CA GLN A 12 6.01 -21.16 -6.78
C GLN A 12 5.62 -22.48 -6.10
N GLY A 13 4.97 -23.39 -6.81
CA GLY A 13 4.57 -24.70 -6.31
C GLY A 13 3.06 -24.81 -6.07
N GLN A 14 2.66 -25.54 -5.04
CA GLN A 14 1.24 -25.73 -4.72
C GLN A 14 0.66 -24.51 -4.03
N SER A 15 -0.49 -24.05 -4.50
CA SER A 15 -1.24 -22.93 -3.94
C SER A 15 -2.72 -23.27 -3.81
N LEU A 16 -3.43 -22.50 -2.98
CA LEU A 16 -4.88 -22.48 -2.94
C LEU A 16 -5.38 -21.41 -3.91
N ARG A 17 -6.03 -21.82 -5.00
CA ARG A 17 -6.77 -20.90 -5.86
C ARG A 17 -8.10 -20.56 -5.20
N VAL A 18 -8.35 -19.27 -5.05
CA VAL A 18 -9.56 -18.72 -4.46
C VAL A 18 -10.23 -17.85 -5.50
N GLN A 19 -11.42 -18.25 -5.93
CA GLN A 19 -12.30 -17.43 -6.77
C GLN A 19 -13.31 -16.72 -5.88
N PHE A 20 -13.35 -15.39 -5.94
CA PHE A 20 -14.30 -14.54 -5.23
C PHE A 20 -15.39 -14.08 -6.20
N GLU A 21 -16.65 -14.29 -5.81
CA GLU A 21 -17.82 -13.86 -6.57
C GLU A 21 -18.03 -12.35 -6.47
N LYS A 22 -18.73 -11.75 -7.44
CA LYS A 22 -19.21 -10.37 -7.37
C LYS A 22 -20.38 -10.25 -6.39
N THR A 23 -20.07 -10.20 -5.10
CA THR A 23 -21.05 -10.00 -4.02
C THR A 23 -20.46 -9.08 -2.95
N GLU A 24 -21.24 -8.73 -1.94
CA GLU A 24 -20.74 -7.95 -0.81
C GLU A 24 -19.82 -8.84 0.04
N TRP A 25 -18.56 -8.41 0.20
CA TRP A 25 -17.57 -9.02 1.09
C TRP A 25 -17.37 -10.55 0.89
N PRO A 26 -17.11 -11.05 -0.35
CA PRO A 26 -16.81 -12.45 -0.57
C PRO A 26 -15.54 -12.84 0.18
N GLN A 27 -15.56 -14.00 0.83
CA GLN A 27 -14.53 -14.32 1.83
C GLN A 27 -14.25 -15.81 1.97
N ILE A 28 -13.00 -16.13 2.30
CA ILE A 28 -12.64 -17.35 3.01
C ILE A 28 -12.60 -17.02 4.49
N PHE A 29 -13.36 -17.76 5.30
CA PHE A 29 -13.44 -17.58 6.75
C PHE A 29 -12.92 -18.83 7.46
N LEU A 30 -11.93 -18.67 8.32
CA LEU A 30 -11.36 -19.75 9.11
C LEU A 30 -11.68 -19.52 10.59
N ARG A 31 -12.49 -20.42 11.14
CA ARG A 31 -12.88 -20.42 12.55
C ARG A 31 -11.91 -21.24 13.37
N GLY A 32 -11.42 -20.64 14.46
CA GLY A 32 -10.59 -21.30 15.46
C GLY A 32 -11.40 -21.93 16.60
N PRO A 33 -10.71 -22.44 17.63
CA PRO A 33 -11.35 -22.96 18.83
C PRO A 33 -12.05 -21.83 19.59
N GLU A 34 -13.13 -22.14 20.30
CA GLU A 34 -13.87 -21.17 21.13
C GLU A 34 -13.01 -20.56 22.24
N SER A 35 -12.01 -21.30 22.72
CA SER A 35 -11.02 -20.82 23.70
C SER A 35 -10.08 -19.75 23.14
N GLY A 36 -10.06 -19.59 21.80
CA GLY A 36 -9.08 -18.78 21.09
C GLY A 36 -7.73 -19.46 20.92
N TRP A 37 -6.97 -18.98 19.94
CA TRP A 37 -5.55 -19.23 19.80
C TRP A 37 -4.74 -18.18 20.57
N ASP A 38 -3.58 -18.61 21.07
CA ASP A 38 -2.56 -17.72 21.60
C ASP A 38 -1.52 -17.39 20.53
N TRP A 39 -1.58 -16.16 20.01
CA TRP A 39 -0.68 -15.58 19.02
C TRP A 39 0.15 -14.42 19.61
N SER A 40 0.32 -14.39 20.93
CA SER A 40 0.97 -13.27 21.64
C SER A 40 2.46 -13.08 21.32
N ASP A 41 3.13 -14.10 20.80
CA ASP A 41 4.54 -14.03 20.38
C ASP A 41 4.71 -13.46 18.96
N SER A 42 3.62 -13.20 18.23
CA SER A 42 3.66 -12.74 16.83
C SER A 42 3.25 -11.27 16.66
N LEU A 43 3.70 -10.65 15.57
CA LEU A 43 3.34 -9.27 15.21
C LEU A 43 2.05 -9.18 14.39
N GLY A 44 1.72 -10.23 13.64
CA GLY A 44 0.57 -10.21 12.76
C GLY A 44 0.35 -11.52 12.02
N LEU A 45 -0.66 -11.51 11.14
CA LEU A 45 -1.00 -12.59 10.22
C LEU A 45 -0.64 -12.17 8.79
N GLU A 46 0.04 -13.03 8.04
CA GLU A 46 0.42 -12.82 6.65
C GLU A 46 -0.18 -13.91 5.75
N PHE A 47 -0.71 -13.47 4.61
CA PHE A 47 -1.00 -14.31 3.47
C PHE A 47 0.00 -13.97 2.37
N LEU A 48 0.77 -14.95 1.90
CA LEU A 48 1.57 -14.79 0.68
C LEU A 48 0.66 -15.08 -0.51
N VAL A 49 0.36 -14.07 -1.33
CA VAL A 49 -0.63 -14.16 -2.40
C VAL A 49 -0.06 -13.74 -3.75
N THR A 50 -0.55 -14.36 -4.82
CA THR A 50 -0.36 -13.91 -6.20
C THR A 50 -1.70 -13.46 -6.77
N ASN A 51 -1.71 -12.31 -7.44
CA ASN A 51 -2.79 -11.93 -8.34
C ASN A 51 -2.46 -12.47 -9.74
N PRO A 52 -3.16 -13.51 -10.24
CA PRO A 52 -2.92 -14.07 -11.56
C PRO A 52 -3.57 -13.27 -12.70
N GLU A 53 -4.22 -12.14 -12.41
CA GLU A 53 -4.95 -11.31 -13.39
C GLU A 53 -4.08 -10.17 -13.92
N GLU A 54 -4.60 -9.45 -14.92
CA GLU A 54 -3.92 -8.32 -15.59
C GLU A 54 -4.19 -6.97 -14.91
N GLU A 55 -5.13 -6.91 -13.98
CA GLU A 55 -5.52 -5.69 -13.26
C GLU A 55 -5.30 -5.86 -11.75
N ALA A 56 -4.85 -4.79 -11.10
CA ALA A 56 -4.78 -4.75 -9.65
C ALA A 56 -6.18 -4.68 -9.03
N PHE A 57 -6.36 -5.30 -7.87
CA PHE A 57 -7.56 -5.17 -7.07
C PHE A 57 -7.23 -5.20 -5.57
N GLU A 58 -8.14 -4.67 -4.75
CA GLU A 58 -7.96 -4.62 -3.31
C GLU A 58 -8.34 -5.96 -2.67
N ALA A 59 -7.49 -6.44 -1.76
CA ALA A 59 -7.78 -7.60 -0.92
C ALA A 59 -7.51 -7.25 0.55
N ALA A 60 -8.24 -7.88 1.45
CA ALA A 60 -8.21 -7.55 2.86
C ALA A 60 -8.15 -8.79 3.75
N ILE A 61 -7.40 -8.67 4.85
CA ILE A 61 -7.38 -9.63 5.95
C ILE A 61 -8.12 -9.02 7.12
N ARG A 62 -8.94 -9.84 7.79
CA ARG A 62 -9.49 -9.51 9.10
C ARG A 62 -9.17 -10.61 10.10
N VAL A 63 -8.78 -10.23 11.30
CA VAL A 63 -8.47 -11.11 12.43
C VAL A 63 -9.42 -10.77 13.57
N ASP A 64 -10.19 -11.76 14.00
CA ASP A 64 -11.25 -11.62 14.99
C ASP A 64 -10.79 -12.11 16.36
N ASN A 65 -11.09 -11.31 17.38
CA ASN A 65 -10.95 -11.68 18.77
C ASN A 65 -12.27 -12.13 19.37
N VAL A 66 -12.21 -12.73 20.56
CA VAL A 66 -13.41 -12.88 21.42
C VAL A 66 -14.12 -11.52 21.54
N GLY A 67 -15.40 -11.48 21.19
CA GLY A 67 -16.18 -10.24 21.12
C GLY A 67 -16.29 -9.61 19.72
N ALA A 68 -15.79 -10.26 18.67
CA ALA A 68 -16.08 -9.90 17.28
C ALA A 68 -17.61 -9.81 17.02
N PRO A 69 -18.07 -8.91 16.12
CA PRO A 69 -17.25 -8.20 15.15
C PRO A 69 -16.57 -6.92 15.66
N ASP A 70 -16.95 -6.40 16.83
CA ASP A 70 -16.48 -5.11 17.35
C ASP A 70 -15.06 -5.18 17.94
N ASN A 71 -14.52 -6.39 18.11
CA ASN A 71 -13.16 -6.63 18.57
C ASN A 71 -12.36 -7.38 17.50
N SER A 72 -11.78 -6.65 16.55
CA SER A 72 -11.03 -7.21 15.43
C SER A 72 -9.98 -6.23 14.89
N ASN A 73 -9.01 -6.75 14.15
CA ASN A 73 -8.11 -5.94 13.32
C ASN A 73 -8.33 -6.26 11.85
N THR A 74 -8.26 -5.25 11.01
CA THR A 74 -8.44 -5.37 9.56
C THR A 74 -7.35 -4.59 8.85
N ALA A 75 -6.82 -5.15 7.77
CA ALA A 75 -5.88 -4.50 6.88
C ALA A 75 -6.24 -4.82 5.43
N SER A 76 -6.04 -3.86 4.53
CA SER A 76 -6.27 -4.03 3.10
C SER A 76 -5.10 -3.45 2.31
N GLU A 77 -4.81 -4.07 1.17
CA GLU A 77 -3.77 -3.64 0.23
C GLU A 77 -4.25 -3.87 -1.20
N SER A 78 -3.75 -3.07 -2.13
CA SER A 78 -3.89 -3.34 -3.56
C SER A 78 -2.89 -4.44 -3.96
N ILE A 79 -3.37 -5.50 -4.61
CA ILE A 79 -2.53 -6.61 -5.05
C ILE A 79 -2.19 -6.41 -6.54
N PRO A 80 -0.93 -6.06 -6.88
CA PRO A 80 -0.53 -5.77 -8.25
C PRO A 80 -0.63 -7.01 -9.17
N PRO A 81 -0.91 -6.82 -10.47
CA PRO A 81 -1.10 -7.92 -11.41
C PRO A 81 0.19 -8.72 -11.62
N GLY A 82 0.09 -10.05 -11.64
CA GLY A 82 1.19 -10.98 -11.90
C GLY A 82 2.25 -11.09 -10.78
N GLU A 83 2.17 -10.25 -9.75
CA GLU A 83 3.14 -10.22 -8.66
C GLU A 83 2.73 -11.08 -7.48
N THR A 84 3.74 -11.54 -6.74
CA THR A 84 3.54 -12.24 -5.48
C THR A 84 3.98 -11.37 -4.33
N VAL A 85 3.03 -11.03 -3.47
CA VAL A 85 3.22 -10.05 -2.41
C VAL A 85 2.70 -10.58 -1.08
N PRO A 86 3.32 -10.19 0.04
CA PRO A 86 2.78 -10.46 1.36
C PRO A 86 1.63 -9.48 1.66
N LEU A 87 0.40 -10.00 1.81
CA LEU A 87 -0.71 -9.27 2.40
C LEU A 87 -0.70 -9.48 3.91
N ARG A 88 -0.66 -8.40 4.70
CA ARG A 88 -0.41 -8.47 6.15
C ARG A 88 -1.49 -7.74 6.95
N CYS A 89 -1.85 -8.34 8.09
CA CYS A 89 -2.62 -7.69 9.14
C CYS A 89 -1.78 -7.68 10.42
N ASP A 90 -1.22 -6.53 10.75
CA ASP A 90 -0.51 -6.27 12.01
C ASP A 90 -1.49 -6.23 13.20
N PHE A 91 -1.11 -6.84 14.33
CA PHE A 91 -1.89 -6.81 15.55
C PHE A 91 -1.69 -5.49 16.31
N VAL A 92 -2.79 -4.78 16.54
CA VAL A 92 -2.85 -3.64 17.46
C VAL A 92 -2.83 -4.18 18.89
N THR A 93 -1.65 -4.23 19.51
CA THR A 93 -1.50 -4.67 20.92
C THR A 93 -1.30 -3.51 21.90
N GLN A 94 -0.95 -2.33 21.37
CA GLN A 94 -0.73 -1.10 22.12
C GLN A 94 -1.14 0.10 21.25
N ASN A 95 -1.78 1.10 21.87
CA ASN A 95 -2.17 2.33 21.18
C ASN A 95 -1.12 3.44 21.32
N ASP A 96 -0.18 3.28 22.26
CA ASP A 96 0.81 4.30 22.59
C ASP A 96 2.14 3.95 21.93
N THR A 97 2.56 4.80 20.99
CA THR A 97 3.99 4.86 20.64
C THR A 97 4.62 6.02 21.40
N PRO A 98 5.89 5.88 21.82
CA PRO A 98 6.57 6.97 22.52
C PRO A 98 6.81 8.20 21.62
N PHE A 99 6.55 8.09 20.31
CA PHE A 99 6.79 9.15 19.34
C PHE A 99 5.46 9.70 18.80
N TRP A 100 4.97 10.72 19.50
CA TRP A 100 3.74 11.42 19.13
C TRP A 100 3.76 11.87 17.66
N GLY A 101 2.68 11.56 16.94
CA GLY A 101 2.48 11.94 15.53
C GLY A 101 3.14 11.00 14.51
N MET A 102 3.98 10.06 14.91
CA MET A 102 4.57 9.08 13.98
C MET A 102 3.57 7.97 13.64
N ARG A 103 3.33 7.72 12.35
CA ARG A 103 2.47 6.63 11.83
C ARG A 103 3.23 5.33 11.58
N GLY A 104 4.52 5.33 11.85
CA GLY A 104 5.45 4.23 11.73
C GLY A 104 6.65 4.55 12.62
N VAL A 105 7.36 3.54 13.13
CA VAL A 105 8.55 3.76 13.96
C VAL A 105 9.78 3.12 13.33
N PRO A 106 10.98 3.72 13.49
CA PRO A 106 12.21 3.15 12.94
C PRO A 106 12.40 1.68 13.35
N GLY A 107 12.92 0.87 12.42
CA GLY A 107 13.14 -0.57 12.61
C GLY A 107 11.87 -1.44 12.55
N ARG A 108 10.68 -0.87 12.78
CA ARG A 108 9.40 -1.60 12.72
C ARG A 108 8.59 -1.30 11.45
N GLY A 109 8.69 -0.10 10.91
CA GLY A 109 7.86 0.36 9.80
C GLY A 109 6.53 0.94 10.26
N PRO A 110 5.47 0.91 9.43
CA PRO A 110 4.13 1.40 9.77
C PRO A 110 3.60 0.78 11.07
N LEU A 111 2.83 1.56 11.82
CA LEU A 111 2.15 1.07 13.01
C LEU A 111 0.75 0.58 12.65
N PRO A 112 0.27 -0.53 13.24
CA PRO A 112 -1.10 -0.97 13.07
C PRO A 112 -2.08 0.11 13.54
N ARG A 113 -3.22 0.19 12.88
CA ARG A 113 -4.32 1.11 13.21
C ARG A 113 -5.58 0.30 13.54
N GLY A 114 -6.42 0.88 14.40
CA GLY A 114 -7.67 0.25 14.85
C GLY A 114 -7.68 0.03 16.35
N ASP A 115 -8.63 -0.76 16.81
CA ASP A 115 -8.79 -1.08 18.21
C ASP A 115 -7.79 -2.12 18.68
N LYS A 116 -7.38 -2.01 19.95
CA LYS A 116 -6.50 -2.98 20.57
C LYS A 116 -7.20 -4.33 20.69
N ILE A 117 -6.49 -5.37 20.28
CA ILE A 117 -6.92 -6.76 20.46
C ILE A 117 -6.08 -7.49 21.54
N ASP A 118 -6.65 -8.56 22.08
CA ASP A 118 -5.98 -9.49 23.00
C ASP A 118 -5.44 -10.70 22.22
N THR A 119 -4.17 -10.68 21.85
CA THR A 119 -3.57 -11.72 20.99
C THR A 119 -3.55 -13.13 21.63
N THR A 120 -3.94 -13.27 22.89
CA THR A 120 -4.16 -14.58 23.54
C THR A 120 -5.54 -15.18 23.27
N LYS A 121 -6.43 -14.43 22.58
CA LYS A 121 -7.86 -14.75 22.39
C LYS A 121 -8.34 -14.56 20.95
N ILE A 122 -7.54 -14.99 19.98
CA ILE A 122 -7.92 -14.91 18.56
C ILE A 122 -8.85 -16.08 18.22
N VAL A 123 -10.03 -15.80 17.65
CA VAL A 123 -11.06 -16.83 17.40
C VAL A 123 -11.32 -17.11 15.94
N ALA A 124 -10.95 -16.20 15.03
CA ALA A 124 -11.09 -16.41 13.60
C ALA A 124 -10.18 -15.48 12.81
N TYR A 125 -9.99 -15.79 11.53
CA TYR A 125 -9.44 -14.87 10.56
C TYR A 125 -10.06 -15.12 9.19
N GLN A 126 -10.02 -14.11 8.33
CA GLN A 126 -10.58 -14.17 6.98
C GLN A 126 -9.75 -13.39 5.98
N LEU A 127 -9.74 -13.90 4.75
CA LEU A 127 -9.30 -13.20 3.55
C LEU A 127 -10.56 -12.86 2.73
N PHE A 128 -10.74 -11.60 2.36
CA PHE A 128 -11.94 -11.13 1.67
C PHE A 128 -11.64 -9.99 0.70
N LEU A 129 -12.56 -9.72 -0.22
CA LEU A 129 -12.49 -8.55 -1.10
C LEU A 129 -13.54 -7.50 -0.69
N PRO A 130 -13.18 -6.22 -0.58
CA PRO A 130 -14.12 -5.15 -0.27
C PRO A 130 -14.98 -4.82 -1.49
N GLU A 131 -16.24 -5.25 -1.47
CA GLU A 131 -17.26 -4.92 -2.50
C GLU A 131 -16.75 -4.97 -3.96
N PRO A 132 -16.21 -6.12 -4.43
CA PRO A 132 -15.62 -6.20 -5.76
C PRO A 132 -16.65 -5.91 -6.87
N ASP A 133 -16.21 -5.25 -7.94
CA ASP A 133 -17.05 -4.87 -9.08
C ASP A 133 -17.20 -5.98 -10.13
N ARG A 134 -16.36 -7.02 -10.04
CA ARG A 134 -16.39 -8.25 -10.83
C ARG A 134 -15.85 -9.44 -10.03
N GLU A 135 -15.89 -10.62 -10.63
CA GLU A 135 -15.22 -11.78 -10.05
C GLU A 135 -13.70 -11.60 -10.09
N HIS A 136 -13.02 -12.07 -9.04
CA HIS A 136 -11.56 -12.04 -8.95
C HIS A 136 -11.00 -13.37 -8.46
N THR A 137 -9.77 -13.67 -8.85
CA THR A 137 -9.02 -14.84 -8.39
C THR A 137 -7.78 -14.39 -7.61
N LEU A 138 -7.51 -15.01 -6.47
CA LEU A 138 -6.20 -14.98 -5.80
C LEU A 138 -5.62 -16.38 -5.70
N LEU A 139 -4.29 -16.49 -5.80
CA LEU A 139 -3.55 -17.69 -5.44
C LEU A 139 -2.93 -17.46 -4.06
N VAL A 140 -3.29 -18.26 -3.07
CA VAL A 140 -2.75 -18.20 -1.71
C VAL A 140 -1.71 -19.29 -1.54
N HIS A 141 -0.45 -18.89 -1.36
CA HIS A 141 0.70 -19.78 -1.24
C HIS A 141 0.95 -20.24 0.19
N SER A 142 0.83 -19.30 1.13
CA SER A 142 1.02 -19.61 2.55
C SER A 142 0.22 -18.67 3.43
N ILE A 143 -0.13 -19.17 4.61
CA ILE A 143 -0.77 -18.42 5.67
C ILE A 143 0.10 -18.65 6.91
N ARG A 144 0.64 -17.58 7.48
CA ARG A 144 1.55 -17.68 8.63
C ARG A 144 1.41 -16.49 9.57
N LEU A 145 1.69 -16.75 10.83
CA LEU A 145 2.05 -15.68 11.75
C LEU A 145 3.45 -15.17 11.40
N TYR A 146 3.67 -13.88 11.49
CA TYR A 146 4.99 -13.28 11.22
C TYR A 146 5.42 -12.32 12.32
N GLY A 147 6.73 -12.06 12.32
CA GLY A 147 7.37 -11.18 13.27
C GLY A 147 7.44 -11.77 14.68
N ASP A 148 8.34 -11.20 15.48
CA ASP A 148 8.48 -11.53 16.89
C ASP A 148 8.03 -10.31 17.72
N SER A 149 7.03 -10.50 18.58
CA SER A 149 6.47 -9.44 19.41
C SER A 149 7.49 -8.87 20.41
N SER A 150 8.56 -9.60 20.72
CA SER A 150 9.68 -9.13 21.53
C SER A 150 10.56 -8.11 20.80
N ILE A 151 10.75 -8.26 19.47
CA ILE A 151 11.54 -7.36 18.64
C ILE A 151 10.84 -6.00 18.47
N ALA A 152 9.50 -5.98 18.40
CA ALA A 152 8.74 -4.71 18.38
C ALA A 152 8.89 -3.86 19.65
N ARG A 153 9.54 -4.38 20.69
CA ARG A 153 9.91 -3.66 21.91
C ARG A 153 11.36 -3.16 21.90
N GLU A 154 12.10 -3.35 20.81
CA GLU A 154 13.46 -2.82 20.69
C GLU A 154 13.49 -1.31 20.95
N LYS A 155 14.47 -0.91 21.76
CA LYS A 155 14.65 0.47 22.19
C LYS A 155 15.17 1.26 21.00
N ILE A 156 14.31 2.10 20.43
CA ILE A 156 14.68 3.00 19.33
C ILE A 156 15.83 3.91 19.80
N GLU A 157 16.99 3.78 19.14
CA GLU A 157 18.20 4.50 19.50
C GLU A 157 18.02 6.00 19.22
N LEU A 158 18.17 6.82 20.25
CA LEU A 158 18.02 8.28 20.18
C LEU A 158 19.40 8.97 20.19
N PRO A 159 19.59 10.07 19.42
CA PRO A 159 18.68 10.61 18.42
C PRO A 159 18.70 9.78 17.13
N PHE A 160 17.54 9.58 16.49
CA PHE A 160 17.44 8.86 15.21
C PHE A 160 17.27 9.78 13.99
N VAL A 161 17.22 11.10 14.19
CA VAL A 161 17.20 12.09 13.11
C VAL A 161 18.53 12.84 13.12
N ASP A 162 19.20 12.91 11.97
CA ASP A 162 20.44 13.66 11.81
C ASP A 162 20.19 15.16 11.56
N ARG A 163 21.28 15.94 11.37
CA ARG A 163 21.21 17.39 11.12
C ARG A 163 20.51 17.78 9.80
N PHE A 164 20.30 16.82 8.89
CA PHE A 164 19.66 17.00 7.60
C PHE A 164 18.21 16.50 7.60
N GLY A 165 17.70 16.02 8.73
CA GLY A 165 16.35 15.47 8.83
C GLY A 165 16.23 14.01 8.38
N GLN A 166 17.36 13.34 8.11
CA GLN A 166 17.39 11.96 7.62
C GLN A 166 17.46 10.96 8.79
N TYR A 167 17.08 9.70 8.53
CA TYR A 167 17.27 8.64 9.52
C TYR A 167 18.77 8.39 9.76
N LYS A 168 19.18 8.47 11.02
CA LYS A 168 20.60 8.48 11.40
C LYS A 168 21.27 7.12 11.28
N HIS A 169 20.52 6.04 11.56
CA HIS A 169 21.10 4.72 11.87
C HIS A 169 21.09 3.74 10.70
N GLU A 170 20.79 4.18 9.49
CA GLU A 170 20.82 3.36 8.27
C GLU A 170 21.51 4.10 7.13
N GLU A 171 22.14 3.35 6.23
CA GLU A 171 22.83 3.87 5.06
C GLU A 171 22.08 3.48 3.78
N TRP A 172 21.90 4.44 2.88
CA TRP A 172 21.33 4.22 1.54
C TRP A 172 22.11 5.04 0.51
N ALA A 173 22.01 4.65 -0.76
CA ALA A 173 22.89 5.14 -1.83
C ALA A 173 22.91 6.67 -2.03
N GLN A 174 21.89 7.39 -1.56
CA GLN A 174 21.74 8.85 -1.73
C GLN A 174 21.69 9.60 -0.39
N LYS A 175 22.11 8.99 0.71
CA LYS A 175 22.15 9.66 2.02
C LYS A 175 23.19 10.79 2.00
N ILE A 176 22.83 11.95 2.55
CA ILE A 176 23.72 13.12 2.63
C ILE A 176 24.46 13.12 3.97
N HIS A 177 25.80 13.12 3.94
CA HIS A 177 26.63 13.15 5.15
C HIS A 177 27.26 14.51 5.43
N SER A 178 27.30 15.38 4.42
CA SER A 178 27.98 16.68 4.50
C SER A 178 27.25 17.75 3.69
N VAL A 179 27.55 19.02 3.99
CA VAL A 179 27.01 20.15 3.20
C VAL A 179 27.61 20.14 1.79
N GLU A 180 28.82 19.63 1.66
CA GLU A 180 29.55 19.46 0.40
C GLU A 180 28.85 18.43 -0.49
N GLU A 181 28.43 17.29 0.06
CA GLU A 181 27.62 16.30 -0.67
C GLU A 181 26.27 16.86 -1.10
N LEU A 182 25.61 17.67 -0.25
CA LEU A 182 24.36 18.32 -0.63
C LEU A 182 24.56 19.27 -1.83
N LYS A 183 25.65 20.03 -1.84
CA LYS A 183 26.00 20.91 -2.97
C LYS A 183 26.32 20.11 -4.24
N GLU A 184 27.03 18.99 -4.09
CA GLU A 184 27.34 18.10 -5.22
C GLU A 184 26.09 17.43 -5.79
N ALA A 185 25.14 17.03 -4.93
CA ALA A 185 23.84 16.51 -5.36
C ALA A 185 23.06 17.56 -6.16
N ASN A 186 23.01 18.81 -5.67
CA ASN A 186 22.39 19.92 -6.39
C ASN A 186 23.06 20.18 -7.74
N LYS A 187 24.40 20.16 -7.81
CA LYS A 187 25.13 20.33 -9.07
C LYS A 187 24.82 19.24 -10.09
N LYS A 188 24.73 17.98 -9.64
CA LYS A 188 24.33 16.85 -10.50
C LYS A 188 22.90 16.99 -11.01
N GLU A 189 21.98 17.47 -10.18
CA GLU A 189 20.61 17.76 -10.60
C GLU A 189 20.57 18.89 -11.64
N GLU A 190 21.32 19.98 -11.43
CA GLU A 190 21.45 21.07 -12.40
C GLU A 190 22.00 20.57 -13.75
N GLU A 191 23.09 19.80 -13.75
CA GLU A 191 23.66 19.20 -14.97
C GLU A 191 22.66 18.26 -15.66
N PHE A 192 21.89 17.48 -14.89
CA PHE A 192 20.85 16.61 -15.42
C PHE A 192 19.72 17.43 -16.08
N LEU A 193 19.24 18.48 -15.43
CA LEU A 193 18.19 19.36 -15.96
C LEU A 193 18.65 20.11 -17.21
N GLU A 194 19.90 20.56 -17.26
CA GLU A 194 20.49 21.19 -18.46
C GLU A 194 20.58 20.21 -19.64
N ALA A 195 20.93 18.94 -19.36
CA ALA A 195 21.01 17.90 -20.37
C ALA A 195 19.64 17.39 -20.85
N HIS A 196 18.57 17.62 -20.07
CA HIS A 196 17.21 17.16 -20.35
C HIS A 196 16.24 18.35 -20.48
N PRO A 197 16.25 19.06 -21.62
CA PRO A 197 15.39 20.21 -21.82
C PRO A 197 13.90 19.83 -21.75
N HIS A 198 13.07 20.84 -21.50
CA HIS A 198 11.61 20.68 -21.44
C HIS A 198 11.06 19.91 -22.64
N LEU A 199 10.02 19.12 -22.38
CA LEU A 199 9.29 18.38 -23.41
C LEU A 199 8.88 19.33 -24.54
N THR A 200 9.28 18.97 -25.76
CA THR A 200 8.86 19.70 -26.95
C THR A 200 7.35 19.56 -27.17
N GLY A 201 6.75 20.50 -27.90
CA GLY A 201 5.30 20.49 -28.13
C GLY A 201 4.47 20.84 -26.89
N ARG A 202 5.05 21.58 -25.94
CA ARG A 202 4.37 22.17 -24.78
C ARG A 202 4.41 23.69 -24.83
N ASP A 203 3.34 24.34 -24.41
CA ASP A 203 3.32 25.79 -24.22
C ASP A 203 3.88 26.18 -22.82
N PRO A 204 3.99 27.48 -22.48
CA PRO A 204 4.54 27.91 -21.18
C PRO A 204 3.78 27.39 -19.96
N LEU A 205 2.54 26.93 -20.11
CA LEU A 205 1.74 26.33 -19.04
C LEU A 205 1.79 24.79 -19.08
N GLY A 206 2.54 24.19 -20.00
CA GLY A 206 2.63 22.74 -20.17
C GLY A 206 1.45 22.15 -20.97
N ALA A 207 0.66 22.96 -21.67
CA ALA A 207 -0.44 22.45 -22.51
C ALA A 207 0.08 21.94 -23.85
N TRP A 208 -0.62 20.96 -24.43
CA TRP A 208 -0.22 20.30 -25.67
C TRP A 208 -0.44 21.21 -26.87
N VAL A 209 0.64 21.70 -27.46
CA VAL A 209 0.64 22.66 -28.58
C VAL A 209 -0.11 22.12 -29.79
N GLU A 210 0.06 20.83 -30.08
CA GLU A 210 -0.53 20.15 -31.24
C GLU A 210 -1.88 19.48 -30.91
N GLY A 211 -2.37 19.63 -29.68
CA GLY A 211 -3.63 19.03 -29.21
C GLY A 211 -4.91 19.71 -29.69
N GLY A 212 -4.80 20.67 -30.61
CA GLY A 212 -5.90 21.48 -31.11
C GLY A 212 -6.04 22.83 -30.39
N SER A 213 -6.94 23.65 -30.91
CA SER A 213 -7.25 24.99 -30.40
C SER A 213 -8.74 25.09 -30.08
N TYR A 214 -9.04 25.56 -28.88
CA TYR A 214 -10.37 25.68 -28.30
C TYR A 214 -10.56 27.09 -27.75
N ASP A 215 -11.77 27.45 -27.34
CA ASP A 215 -12.06 28.79 -26.82
C ASP A 215 -11.14 29.13 -25.64
N SER A 216 -10.36 30.19 -25.82
CA SER A 216 -9.48 30.79 -24.82
C SER A 216 -10.29 31.73 -23.94
N THR A 217 -10.36 31.41 -22.65
CA THR A 217 -11.08 32.21 -21.66
C THR A 217 -10.14 32.95 -20.71
N GLY A 218 -8.82 32.79 -20.86
CA GLY A 218 -7.83 33.31 -19.92
C GLY A 218 -7.75 32.55 -18.59
N TRP A 219 -8.49 31.44 -18.46
CA TRP A 219 -8.55 30.60 -17.26
C TRP A 219 -8.61 29.13 -17.67
N PHE A 220 -8.13 28.23 -16.80
CA PHE A 220 -8.36 26.80 -16.99
C PHE A 220 -9.86 26.49 -16.91
N ARG A 221 -10.31 25.57 -17.78
CA ARG A 221 -11.70 25.07 -17.79
C ARG A 221 -11.74 23.62 -18.22
N THR A 222 -12.87 22.94 -18.03
CA THR A 222 -13.05 21.57 -18.50
C THR A 222 -13.75 21.54 -19.86
N GLN A 223 -13.42 20.56 -20.69
CA GLN A 223 -14.14 20.29 -21.93
C GLN A 223 -14.05 18.80 -22.28
N LYS A 224 -15.12 18.25 -22.85
CA LYS A 224 -15.10 16.91 -23.44
C LYS A 224 -14.69 17.01 -24.91
N VAL A 225 -13.58 16.38 -25.27
CA VAL A 225 -13.03 16.33 -26.63
C VAL A 225 -12.87 14.86 -27.02
N ASP A 226 -13.47 14.46 -28.15
CA ASP A 226 -13.46 13.07 -28.65
C ASP A 226 -13.85 12.03 -27.59
N GLY A 227 -14.87 12.35 -26.80
CA GLY A 227 -15.39 11.46 -25.76
C GLY A 227 -14.57 11.45 -24.46
N LYS A 228 -13.43 12.14 -24.39
CA LYS A 228 -12.54 12.20 -23.22
C LYS A 228 -12.62 13.56 -22.53
N TRP A 229 -12.52 13.57 -21.20
CA TRP A 229 -12.46 14.81 -20.43
C TRP A 229 -11.04 15.37 -20.42
N TRP A 230 -10.93 16.66 -20.72
CA TRP A 230 -9.68 17.41 -20.71
C TRP A 230 -9.85 18.68 -19.89
N LEU A 231 -8.74 19.15 -19.31
CA LEU A 231 -8.59 20.56 -19.00
C LEU A 231 -8.20 21.30 -20.29
N ILE A 232 -8.69 22.52 -20.43
CA ILE A 232 -8.32 23.47 -21.48
C ILE A 232 -7.54 24.60 -20.80
N SER A 233 -6.34 24.91 -21.28
CA SER A 233 -5.50 25.99 -20.77
C SER A 233 -6.11 27.37 -21.03
N PRO A 234 -5.66 28.42 -20.31
CA PRO A 234 -6.01 29.81 -20.60
C PRO A 234 -5.93 30.20 -22.09
N GLU A 235 -4.95 29.69 -22.84
CA GLU A 235 -4.71 29.92 -24.26
C GLU A 235 -5.54 29.00 -25.18
N GLY A 236 -6.40 28.15 -24.61
CA GLY A 236 -7.31 27.30 -25.37
C GLY A 236 -6.67 26.02 -25.89
N ARG A 237 -5.78 25.38 -25.12
CA ARG A 237 -5.09 24.13 -25.53
C ARG A 237 -5.40 22.98 -24.57
N LEU A 238 -5.33 21.74 -25.06
CA LEU A 238 -5.50 20.57 -24.19
C LEU A 238 -4.42 20.53 -23.12
N PHE A 239 -4.83 20.33 -21.88
CA PHE A 239 -3.96 20.24 -20.72
C PHE A 239 -4.31 18.98 -19.92
N PHE A 240 -3.27 18.30 -19.42
CA PHE A 240 -3.40 17.16 -18.52
C PHE A 240 -2.64 17.50 -17.24
N SER A 241 -3.36 17.53 -16.12
CA SER A 241 -2.78 17.84 -14.81
C SER A 241 -2.10 16.59 -14.26
N ASN A 242 -0.77 16.59 -14.27
CA ASN A 242 0.05 15.55 -13.66
C ASN A 242 1.08 16.22 -12.75
N GLY A 243 1.05 15.88 -11.47
CA GLY A 243 1.91 16.44 -10.43
C GLY A 243 1.79 15.69 -9.12
#